data_AF-A0A528GSQ3-F1
#
_entry.id   AF-A0A528GSQ3-F1
#
_cell.length_a   1.000
_cell.length_b   1.000
_cell.length_c   1.000
_cell.angle_alpha   90.00
_cell.angle_beta   90.00
_cell.angle_gamma   90.00
#
_symmetry.space_group_name_H-M   'P 1'
#
loop_
_entity.id
_entity.type
_entity.pdbx_description
1 polymer ?
#
loop_
_entity_poly.entity_id
_entity_poly.type
_entity_poly.pdbx_seq_one_letter_code
_entity_poly.pdbx_strand_id
1 'polypeptide(L)'
;AAARLIPDNASLFINIGTTTESVSKALLDHTGLMVITNNINVANRMRIYPSIEVVIAGGVVRGSDGGVVGEAAVDFIRQFKVDYAVIGASAIDHDGALLDFDFREVKVAQAIIANARHVILVSDQTKFERTAPVR
;
A
#
# COMPACT_ATOMS: atom_id res chain seq x y z
N ALA A 1 15.23 -2.98 2.56
CA ALA A 1 15.25 -2.55 3.98
C ALA A 1 13.89 -2.77 4.64
N ALA A 2 12.82 -2.14 4.14
CA ALA A 2 11.46 -2.28 4.68
C ALA A 2 10.98 -3.73 4.82
N ALA A 3 11.23 -4.59 3.82
CA ALA A 3 10.84 -6.00 3.87
C ALA A 3 11.37 -6.75 5.11
N ARG A 4 12.56 -6.40 5.63
CA ARG A 4 13.12 -7.04 6.84
C ARG A 4 12.39 -6.69 8.14
N LEU A 5 11.51 -5.71 8.12
CA LEU A 5 10.67 -5.35 9.27
C LEU A 5 9.41 -6.23 9.34
N ILE A 6 9.11 -6.97 8.27
CA ILE A 6 7.93 -7.82 8.16
C ILE A 6 8.38 -9.26 8.42
N PRO A 7 7.84 -9.94 9.44
CA PRO A 7 8.13 -11.34 9.68
C PRO A 7 7.33 -12.25 8.73
N ASP A 8 7.74 -13.52 8.64
CA ASP A 8 6.91 -14.57 8.06
C ASP A 8 5.57 -14.71 8.79
N ASN A 9 4.56 -15.25 8.12
CA ASN A 9 3.19 -15.45 8.61
C ASN A 9 2.45 -14.15 8.99
N ALA A 10 2.92 -13.00 8.52
CA ALA A 10 2.29 -11.71 8.77
C ALA A 10 1.17 -11.39 7.78
N SER A 11 0.16 -10.66 8.27
CA SER A 11 -0.82 -9.99 7.43
C SER A 11 -0.39 -8.56 7.14
N LEU A 12 -0.54 -8.10 5.89
CA LEU A 12 -0.15 -6.74 5.54
C LEU A 12 -0.96 -6.10 4.43
N PHE A 13 -1.10 -4.78 4.52
CA PHE A 13 -1.50 -3.93 3.40
C PHE A 13 -0.28 -3.52 2.58
N ILE A 14 -0.42 -3.50 1.26
CA ILE A 14 0.51 -2.82 0.35
C ILE A 14 -0.31 -1.85 -0.50
N ASN A 15 -0.11 -0.54 -0.30
CA ASN A 15 -0.84 0.46 -1.10
C ASN A 15 -0.23 0.63 -2.50
N ILE A 16 -0.92 1.40 -3.34
CA ILE A 16 -0.40 1.84 -4.64
C ILE A 16 0.89 2.66 -4.50
N GLY A 17 1.83 2.46 -5.43
CA GLY A 17 3.10 3.17 -5.45
C GLY A 17 4.26 2.35 -6.03
N THR A 18 5.17 3.01 -6.75
CA THR A 18 6.34 2.33 -7.34
C THR A 18 7.33 1.85 -6.27
N THR A 19 7.46 2.59 -5.17
CA THR A 19 8.30 2.21 -4.03
C THR A 19 7.70 1.02 -3.28
N THR A 20 6.38 0.99 -3.06
CA THR A 20 5.71 -0.14 -2.41
C THR A 20 5.75 -1.39 -3.27
N GLU A 21 5.66 -1.27 -4.60
CA GLU A 21 5.92 -2.36 -5.54
C GLU A 21 7.34 -2.93 -5.42
N SER A 22 8.32 -2.08 -5.16
CA SER A 22 9.70 -2.52 -4.95
C SER A 22 9.85 -3.28 -3.63
N VAL A 23 9.11 -2.89 -2.59
CA VAL A 23 9.00 -3.68 -1.35
C VAL A 23 8.32 -5.02 -1.60
N SER A 24 7.25 -5.05 -2.41
CA SER A 24 6.53 -6.27 -2.77
C SER A 24 7.45 -7.31 -3.43
N LYS A 25 8.42 -6.87 -4.24
CA LYS A 25 9.47 -7.74 -4.83
C LYS A 25 10.40 -8.31 -3.78
N ALA A 26 10.77 -7.52 -2.78
CA ALA A 26 11.67 -7.96 -1.70
C ALA A 26 10.98 -8.87 -0.67
N LEU A 27 9.65 -8.97 -0.70
CA LEU A 27 8.87 -9.85 0.16
C LEU A 27 8.67 -11.25 -0.42
N LEU A 28 9.10 -11.51 -1.64
CA LEU A 28 8.84 -12.78 -2.33
C LEU A 28 9.53 -14.00 -1.69
N ASP A 29 10.57 -13.78 -0.89
CA ASP A 29 11.28 -14.82 -0.15
C ASP A 29 10.61 -15.14 1.22
N HIS A 30 9.54 -14.44 1.59
CA HIS A 30 8.81 -14.70 2.83
C HIS A 30 7.80 -15.84 2.65
N THR A 31 7.40 -16.42 3.78
CA THR A 31 6.43 -17.52 3.83
C THR A 31 5.22 -17.17 4.67
N GLY A 32 4.05 -17.66 4.25
CA GLY A 32 2.79 -17.50 4.99
C GLY A 32 2.22 -16.08 4.97
N LEU A 33 2.64 -15.21 4.04
CA LEU A 33 2.13 -13.84 4.02
C LEU A 33 0.67 -13.79 3.54
N MET A 34 -0.14 -12.95 4.18
CA MET A 34 -1.46 -12.54 3.68
C MET A 34 -1.38 -11.07 3.23
N VAL A 35 -1.32 -10.85 1.94
CA VAL A 35 -1.17 -9.52 1.33
C VAL A 35 -2.52 -9.01 0.86
N ILE A 36 -2.99 -7.92 1.46
CA ILE A 36 -4.15 -7.18 1.00
C ILE A 36 -3.65 -5.94 0.25
N THR A 37 -4.12 -5.69 -0.98
CA THR A 37 -3.61 -4.57 -1.79
C THR A 37 -4.70 -3.90 -2.62
N ASN A 38 -4.55 -2.59 -2.88
CA ASN A 38 -5.31 -1.87 -3.90
C ASN A 38 -4.46 -1.62 -5.15
N ASN A 39 -3.39 -2.39 -5.38
CA ASN A 39 -2.48 -2.22 -6.50
C ASN A 39 -2.48 -3.48 -7.37
N ILE A 40 -2.96 -3.38 -8.62
CA ILE A 40 -3.02 -4.53 -9.53
C ILE A 40 -1.61 -5.08 -9.85
N ASN A 41 -0.59 -4.24 -9.85
CA ASN A 41 0.78 -4.66 -10.18
C ASN A 41 1.36 -5.53 -9.05
N VAL A 42 1.07 -5.17 -7.79
CA VAL A 42 1.43 -5.97 -6.61
C VAL A 42 0.69 -7.29 -6.65
N ALA A 43 -0.64 -7.26 -6.84
CA ALA A 43 -1.45 -8.48 -6.88
C ALA A 43 -1.01 -9.42 -8.00
N ASN A 44 -0.80 -8.89 -9.21
CA ASN A 44 -0.38 -9.66 -10.37
C ASN A 44 0.97 -10.34 -10.17
N ARG A 45 1.89 -9.67 -9.47
CA ARG A 45 3.22 -10.18 -9.18
C ARG A 45 3.20 -11.27 -8.11
N MET A 46 2.47 -11.05 -7.02
CA MET A 46 2.55 -11.91 -5.84
C MET A 46 1.65 -13.14 -5.93
N ARG A 47 0.55 -13.11 -6.72
CA ARG A 47 -0.43 -14.21 -6.79
C ARG A 47 0.13 -15.56 -7.26
N ILE A 48 1.29 -15.57 -7.94
CA ILE A 48 1.90 -16.79 -8.47
C ILE A 48 2.76 -17.52 -7.42
N TYR A 49 2.98 -16.91 -6.25
CA TYR A 49 3.79 -17.47 -5.17
C TYR A 49 2.89 -18.22 -4.19
N PRO A 50 2.99 -19.56 -4.09
CA PRO A 50 2.05 -20.37 -3.29
C PRO A 50 2.11 -20.08 -1.79
N SER A 51 3.21 -19.52 -1.30
CA SER A 51 3.40 -19.14 0.10
C SER A 51 2.77 -17.80 0.48
N ILE A 52 2.13 -17.12 -0.47
CA ILE A 52 1.55 -15.79 -0.31
C ILE A 52 0.08 -15.83 -0.73
N GLU A 53 -0.81 -15.60 0.23
CA GLU A 53 -2.21 -15.33 -0.06
C GLU A 53 -2.35 -13.87 -0.49
N VAL A 54 -3.00 -13.63 -1.63
CA VAL A 54 -3.18 -12.28 -2.17
C VAL A 54 -4.67 -11.96 -2.25
N VAL A 55 -5.07 -10.90 -1.56
CA VAL A 55 -6.42 -10.34 -1.63
C VAL A 55 -6.33 -8.95 -2.23
N ILE A 56 -7.14 -8.67 -3.26
CA ILE A 56 -7.15 -7.37 -3.93
C ILE A 56 -8.47 -6.64 -3.70
N ALA A 57 -8.38 -5.33 -3.44
CA ALA A 57 -9.55 -4.47 -3.36
C ALA A 57 -10.29 -4.42 -4.71
N GLY A 58 -11.62 -4.52 -4.66
CA GLY A 58 -12.49 -4.24 -5.79
C GLY A 58 -12.69 -2.73 -6.00
N GLY A 59 -13.12 -2.33 -7.20
CA GLY A 59 -13.42 -0.93 -7.52
C GLY A 59 -12.97 -0.51 -8.91
N VAL A 60 -12.66 0.79 -9.06
CA VAL A 60 -12.24 1.38 -10.33
C VAL A 60 -10.72 1.33 -10.42
N VAL A 61 -10.20 0.68 -11.46
CA VAL A 61 -8.76 0.64 -11.76
C VAL A 61 -8.34 1.91 -12.49
N ARG A 62 -7.34 2.62 -11.98
CA ARG A 62 -6.73 3.79 -12.63
C ARG A 62 -5.78 3.34 -13.74
N GLY A 63 -5.98 3.87 -14.94
CA GLY A 63 -5.08 3.60 -16.07
C GLY A 63 -3.67 4.19 -15.91
N SER A 64 -3.49 5.17 -15.02
CA SER A 64 -2.19 5.84 -14.80
C SER A 64 -1.15 4.95 -14.14
N ASP A 65 -1.56 4.13 -13.17
CA ASP A 65 -0.66 3.43 -12.24
C ASP A 65 -1.17 2.04 -11.83
N GLY A 66 -2.42 1.68 -12.18
CA GLY A 66 -3.02 0.41 -11.78
C GLY A 66 -3.57 0.41 -10.34
N GLY A 67 -3.70 1.57 -9.70
CA GLY A 67 -4.35 1.70 -8.40
C GLY A 67 -5.86 1.49 -8.49
N VAL A 68 -6.41 0.70 -7.57
CA VAL A 68 -7.85 0.53 -7.36
C VAL A 68 -8.31 1.57 -6.36
N VAL A 69 -9.29 2.37 -6.77
CA VAL A 69 -9.81 3.50 -5.99
C VAL A 69 -11.34 3.51 -5.96
N GLY A 70 -11.90 4.42 -5.16
CA GLY A 70 -13.33 4.60 -4.97
C GLY A 70 -13.81 4.05 -3.63
N GLU A 71 -15.09 4.31 -3.31
CA GLU A 71 -15.66 3.93 -2.01
C GLU A 71 -15.65 2.42 -1.77
N ALA A 72 -15.89 1.63 -2.82
CA ALA A 72 -15.78 0.16 -2.73
C ALA A 72 -14.39 -0.31 -2.26
N ALA A 73 -13.32 0.35 -2.72
CA ALA A 73 -11.96 0.02 -2.28
C ALA A 73 -11.74 0.41 -0.81
N VAL A 74 -12.25 1.57 -0.39
CA VAL A 74 -12.16 2.05 1.00
C VAL A 74 -12.90 1.10 1.94
N ASP A 75 -14.13 0.75 1.61
CA ASP A 75 -14.97 -0.14 2.43
C ASP A 75 -14.45 -1.57 2.44
N PHE A 76 -13.83 -2.01 1.35
CA PHE A 76 -13.09 -3.26 1.32
C PHE A 76 -11.92 -3.25 2.31
N ILE A 77 -11.06 -2.23 2.30
CA ILE A 77 -9.93 -2.12 3.21
C ILE A 77 -10.38 -2.11 4.68
N ARG A 78 -11.50 -1.46 4.99
CA ARG A 78 -12.07 -1.38 6.34
C ARG A 78 -12.52 -2.74 6.92
N GLN A 79 -12.66 -3.77 6.11
CA GLN A 79 -13.05 -5.12 6.56
C GLN A 79 -11.89 -5.91 7.18
N PHE A 80 -10.65 -5.41 7.06
CA PHE A 80 -9.47 -6.11 7.54
C PHE A 80 -8.76 -5.31 8.65
N LYS A 81 -8.13 -6.00 9.60
CA LYS A 81 -7.20 -5.40 10.57
C LYS A 81 -5.88 -6.16 10.54
N VAL A 82 -4.90 -5.63 9.81
CA VAL A 82 -3.64 -6.31 9.52
C VAL A 82 -2.52 -5.94 10.49
N ASP A 83 -1.43 -6.69 10.48
CA ASP A 83 -0.26 -6.44 11.32
C ASP A 83 0.55 -5.25 10.80
N TYR A 84 0.80 -5.20 9.48
CA TYR A 84 1.63 -4.18 8.86
C TYR A 84 0.94 -3.47 7.70
N ALA A 85 1.28 -2.21 7.47
CA ALA A 85 0.98 -1.52 6.22
C ALA A 85 2.28 -0.97 5.62
N VAL A 86 2.55 -1.33 4.37
CA VAL A 86 3.59 -0.68 3.57
C VAL A 86 2.91 0.37 2.70
N ILE A 87 3.17 1.63 3.02
CA ILE A 87 2.57 2.77 2.30
C ILE A 87 3.63 3.63 1.64
N GLY A 88 3.32 4.14 0.45
CA GLY A 88 4.02 5.25 -0.18
C GLY A 88 3.26 6.57 -0.02
N ALA A 89 3.90 7.65 -0.45
CA ALA A 89 3.27 8.97 -0.58
C ALA A 89 3.75 9.68 -1.86
N SER A 90 2.91 10.58 -2.39
CA SER A 90 3.29 11.42 -3.54
C SER A 90 4.15 12.61 -3.12
N ALA A 91 3.89 13.17 -1.94
CA ALA A 91 4.69 14.19 -1.28
C ALA A 91 4.58 14.06 0.25
N ILE A 92 5.57 14.58 0.98
CA ILE A 92 5.59 14.66 2.44
C ILE A 92 5.90 16.11 2.82
N ASP A 93 4.98 16.76 3.52
CA ASP A 93 5.15 18.14 3.97
C ASP A 93 6.05 18.21 5.23
N HIS A 94 6.54 19.39 5.58
CA HIS A 94 7.42 19.63 6.72
C HIS A 94 6.80 19.26 8.07
N ASP A 95 5.47 19.28 8.18
CA ASP A 95 4.72 18.88 9.36
C ASP A 95 4.48 17.34 9.43
N GLY A 96 4.95 16.60 8.42
CA GLY A 96 4.78 15.16 8.29
C GLY A 96 3.48 14.73 7.60
N ALA A 97 2.69 15.66 7.05
CA ALA A 97 1.50 15.32 6.28
C ALA A 97 1.87 14.54 5.01
N LEU A 98 1.19 13.40 4.80
CA LEU A 98 1.28 12.64 3.57
C LEU A 98 0.30 13.25 2.57
N LEU A 99 0.82 13.64 1.41
CA LEU A 99 0.05 14.35 0.40
C LEU A 99 -0.04 13.53 -0.89
N ASP A 100 -1.19 13.65 -1.56
CA ASP A 100 -1.45 13.03 -2.86
C ASP A 100 -2.10 13.98 -3.87
N PHE A 101 -2.04 13.60 -5.15
CA PHE A 101 -2.67 14.28 -6.26
C PHE A 101 -4.12 13.82 -6.47
N ASP A 102 -4.50 12.65 -5.95
CA ASP A 102 -5.86 12.10 -6.06
C ASP A 102 -6.50 11.91 -4.67
N PHE A 103 -7.60 12.63 -4.40
CA PHE A 103 -8.34 12.50 -3.14
C PHE A 103 -8.89 11.08 -2.90
N ARG A 104 -9.11 10.30 -3.95
CA ARG A 104 -9.58 8.91 -3.83
C ARG A 104 -8.46 8.02 -3.31
N GLU A 105 -7.21 8.30 -3.68
CA GLU A 105 -6.04 7.61 -3.17
C GLU A 105 -5.82 7.92 -1.70
N VAL A 106 -5.94 9.20 -1.32
CA VAL A 106 -5.91 9.64 0.07
C VAL A 106 -6.89 8.85 0.94
N LYS A 107 -8.16 8.73 0.53
CA LYS A 107 -9.16 7.99 1.30
C LYS A 107 -8.78 6.53 1.51
N VAL A 108 -8.21 5.88 0.51
CA VAL A 108 -7.73 4.49 0.62
C VAL A 108 -6.51 4.42 1.56
N ALA A 109 -5.55 5.32 1.42
CA ALA A 109 -4.37 5.37 2.29
C ALA A 109 -4.76 5.62 3.76
N GLN A 110 -5.67 6.55 4.04
CA GLN A 110 -6.20 6.79 5.38
C GLN A 110 -6.89 5.55 5.95
N ALA A 111 -7.68 4.83 5.15
CA ALA A 111 -8.30 3.58 5.56
C ALA A 111 -7.26 2.50 5.88
N ILE A 112 -6.19 2.39 5.07
CA ILE A 112 -5.07 1.46 5.31
C ILE A 112 -4.37 1.79 6.64
N ILE A 113 -4.03 3.06 6.86
CA ILE A 113 -3.34 3.54 8.08
C ILE A 113 -4.17 3.22 9.33
N ALA A 114 -5.49 3.50 9.30
CA ALA A 114 -6.37 3.23 10.43
C ALA A 114 -6.49 1.72 10.74
N ASN A 115 -6.33 0.87 9.73
CA ASN A 115 -6.57 -0.57 9.81
C ASN A 115 -5.28 -1.42 9.86
N ALA A 116 -4.13 -0.82 10.12
CA ALA A 116 -2.89 -1.54 10.42
C ALA A 116 -2.49 -1.38 11.89
N ARG A 117 -1.70 -2.32 12.43
CA ARG A 117 -1.08 -2.18 13.77
C ARG A 117 0.24 -1.40 13.68
N HIS A 118 1.00 -1.65 12.62
CA HIS A 118 2.25 -0.97 12.33
C HIS A 118 2.22 -0.39 10.92
N VAL A 119 2.58 0.88 10.78
CA VAL A 119 2.63 1.57 9.48
C VAL A 119 4.08 1.83 9.12
N ILE A 120 4.49 1.36 7.95
CA ILE A 120 5.83 1.52 7.37
C ILE A 120 5.67 2.42 6.15
N LEU A 121 6.07 3.69 6.30
CA LEU A 121 6.17 4.62 5.20
C LEU A 121 7.48 4.39 4.44
N VAL A 122 7.37 4.10 3.14
CA VAL A 122 8.52 4.00 2.24
C VAL A 122 8.52 5.17 1.26
N SER A 123 9.61 5.92 1.28
CA SER A 123 9.77 7.14 0.49
C SER A 123 11.23 7.31 0.06
N ASP A 124 11.43 7.98 -1.07
CA ASP A 124 12.72 8.57 -1.41
C ASP A 124 12.80 10.01 -0.87
N GLN A 125 14.01 10.57 -0.82
CA GLN A 125 14.23 11.94 -0.30
C GLN A 125 13.57 13.01 -1.18
N THR A 126 13.37 12.75 -2.48
CA THR A 126 12.75 13.73 -3.40
C THR A 126 11.29 14.01 -3.06
N LYS A 127 10.63 13.17 -2.25
CA LYS A 127 9.25 13.37 -1.81
C LYS A 127 9.08 14.48 -0.78
N PHE A 128 10.14 14.86 -0.07
CA PHE A 128 10.15 16.02 0.84
C PHE A 128 10.27 17.35 0.08
N GLU A 129 10.65 17.31 -1.19
CA GLU A 129 10.82 18.49 -2.06
C GLU A 129 9.59 18.73 -2.96
N ARG A 130 8.61 17.83 -2.93
CA ARG A 130 7.40 17.88 -3.75
C ARG A 130 6.23 18.42 -2.96
N THR A 131 5.31 19.08 -3.65
CA THR A 131 4.02 19.50 -3.11
C THR A 131 2.90 18.74 -3.81
N ALA A 132 1.86 18.35 -3.07
CA ALA A 132 0.61 17.85 -3.64
C ALA A 132 -0.59 18.47 -2.90
N PRO A 133 -1.72 18.72 -3.57
CA PRO A 133 -2.78 19.56 -3.02
C PRO A 133 -3.75 18.85 -2.06
N VAL A 134 -3.66 17.52 -1.92
CA VAL A 134 -4.65 16.73 -1.16
C VAL A 134 -4.01 15.98 0.00
N ARG A 135 -4.72 15.89 1.13
CA ARG A 135 -4.32 15.23 2.39
C ARG A 135 -5.42 14.31 2.91
#